data_AF-A0A3N0I9P2-F1
#
_entry.id   AF-A0A3N0I9P2-F1
#
_cell.length_a   1.000
_cell.length_b   1.000
_cell.length_c   1.000
_cell.angle_alpha   90.00
_cell.angle_beta   90.00
_cell.angle_gamma   90.00
#
_symmetry.space_group_name_H-M   'P 1'
#
loop_
_entity.id
_entity.type
_entity.pdbx_description
1 polymer ?
#
loop_
_entity_poly.entity_id
_entity_poly.type
_entity_poly.pdbx_seq_one_letter_code
_entity_poly.pdbx_strand_id
1 'polypeptide(L)'
;MELDHAELQEMLANDPYMLLVDVRDEEEFDAGHIPGAGNMSVDDIVDCLFDEALGERGLDAIANGKGMELSDDASVIVLYSNAGERSARACEHMESLGYVNVYNAPGLSSWPYEVVTTAEEAAVAAALAQNGAVATREVGQSHDCGCGHDHHGEHGHEHGHDCGCNH
;
A
#
# COMPACT_ATOMS: atom_id res chain seq x y z
N MET A 1 9.50 0.97 19.68
CA MET A 1 10.47 -0.18 19.58
C MET A 1 11.64 0.20 18.68
N GLU A 2 12.82 -0.42 18.78
CA GLU A 2 14.01 -0.12 17.94
C GLU A 2 14.39 -1.32 17.07
N LEU A 3 14.75 -1.08 15.81
CA LEU A 3 15.27 -2.08 14.86
C LEU A 3 16.73 -1.78 14.52
N ASP A 4 17.50 -2.80 14.14
CA ASP A 4 18.81 -2.63 13.52
C ASP A 4 18.79 -2.71 11.99
N HIS A 5 19.94 -2.45 11.35
CA HIS A 5 20.06 -2.40 9.89
C HIS A 5 19.78 -3.75 9.23
N ALA A 6 20.22 -4.85 9.86
CA ALA A 6 20.00 -6.19 9.36
C ALA A 6 18.54 -6.60 9.55
N GLU A 7 17.94 -6.29 10.70
CA GLU A 7 16.52 -6.54 10.94
C GLU A 7 15.62 -5.80 9.94
N LEU A 8 15.88 -4.51 9.70
CA LEU A 8 15.15 -3.74 8.68
C LEU A 8 15.28 -4.38 7.29
N GLN A 9 16.48 -4.82 6.92
CA GLN A 9 16.71 -5.47 5.63
C GLN A 9 15.98 -6.83 5.53
N GLU A 10 15.93 -7.59 6.62
CA GLU A 10 15.19 -8.86 6.67
C GLU A 10 13.69 -8.63 6.57
N MET A 11 13.14 -7.61 7.24
CA MET A 11 11.73 -7.27 7.15
C MET A 11 11.36 -6.80 5.73
N LEU A 12 12.20 -5.97 5.10
CA LEU A 12 12.00 -5.58 3.70
C LEU A 12 11.96 -6.78 2.74
N ALA A 13 12.71 -7.84 3.05
CA ALA A 13 12.76 -9.04 2.22
C ALA A 13 11.62 -10.05 2.50
N ASN A 14 11.13 -10.12 3.73
CA ASN A 14 10.17 -11.14 4.16
C ASN A 14 8.73 -10.62 4.34
N ASP A 15 8.55 -9.33 4.64
CA ASP A 15 7.28 -8.74 5.01
C ASP A 15 6.82 -7.69 3.97
N PRO A 16 6.09 -8.12 2.92
CA PRO A 16 5.58 -7.21 1.91
C PRO A 16 4.46 -6.29 2.43
N TYR A 17 3.90 -6.57 3.62
CA TYR A 17 2.85 -5.79 4.27
C TYR A 17 3.38 -4.80 5.31
N MET A 18 4.70 -4.60 5.36
CA MET A 18 5.33 -3.56 6.17
C MET A 18 5.26 -2.21 5.46
N LEU A 19 4.93 -1.17 6.22
CA LEU A 19 5.00 0.22 5.78
C LEU A 19 6.33 0.84 6.22
N LEU A 20 7.24 1.06 5.27
CA LEU A 20 8.45 1.81 5.53
C LEU A 20 8.20 3.30 5.25
N VAL A 21 8.49 4.17 6.23
CA VAL A 21 8.24 5.61 6.15
C VAL A 21 9.51 6.39 6.46
N ASP A 22 9.87 7.28 5.54
CA ASP A 22 10.97 8.22 5.66
C ASP A 22 10.47 9.54 6.24
N VAL A 23 11.01 9.93 7.40
CA VAL A 23 10.61 11.16 8.11
C VAL A 23 11.44 12.40 7.81
N ARG A 24 12.24 12.36 6.74
CA ARG A 24 12.99 13.49 6.21
C ARG A 24 12.14 14.33 5.27
N ASP A 25 12.68 15.46 4.85
CA ASP A 25 12.06 16.33 3.85
C ASP A 25 12.06 15.67 2.47
N GLU A 26 11.09 16.06 1.62
CA GLU A 26 10.91 15.52 0.27
C GLU A 26 12.18 15.64 -0.60
N GLU A 27 12.95 16.72 -0.44
CA GLU A 27 14.18 16.97 -1.17
C GLU A 27 15.27 15.95 -0.80
N GLU A 28 15.35 15.55 0.48
CA GLU A 28 16.28 14.52 0.94
C GLU A 28 15.86 13.13 0.48
N PHE A 29 14.55 12.89 0.40
CA PHE A 29 13.98 11.66 -0.12
C PHE A 29 14.26 11.50 -1.61
N ASP A 30 14.06 12.55 -2.41
CA ASP A 30 14.29 12.50 -3.87
C ASP A 30 15.77 12.25 -4.23
N ALA A 31 16.68 12.80 -3.42
CA ALA A 31 18.11 12.59 -3.56
C ALA A 31 18.56 11.14 -3.27
N GLY A 32 17.78 10.37 -2.50
CA GLY A 32 18.05 8.97 -2.21
C GLY A 32 17.34 8.46 -0.95
N HIS A 33 16.63 7.34 -1.08
CA HIS A 33 15.86 6.69 -0.03
C HIS A 33 15.92 5.17 -0.12
N ILE A 34 15.44 4.49 0.92
CA ILE A 34 15.33 3.03 0.94
C ILE A 34 14.18 2.62 0.01
N PRO A 35 14.37 1.66 -0.90
CA PRO A 35 13.36 1.28 -1.88
C PRO A 35 12.04 0.85 -1.24
N GLY A 36 10.94 1.38 -1.76
CA GLY A 36 9.59 1.12 -1.27
C GLY A 36 9.24 1.89 0.01
N ALA A 37 10.04 2.87 0.42
CA ALA A 37 9.68 3.79 1.49
C ALA A 37 8.70 4.86 0.99
N GLY A 38 7.70 5.22 1.80
CA GLY A 38 6.93 6.45 1.61
C GLY A 38 7.58 7.62 2.33
N ASN A 39 7.44 8.84 1.81
CA ASN A 39 7.92 10.03 2.49
C ASN A 39 6.79 10.69 3.30
N MET A 40 7.04 10.97 4.57
CA MET A 40 6.18 11.79 5.41
C MET A 40 7.03 12.47 6.48
N SER A 41 7.21 13.79 6.37
CA SER A 41 8.11 14.53 7.24
C SER A 41 7.76 14.34 8.72
N VAL A 42 8.76 14.42 9.60
CA VAL A 42 8.51 14.35 11.05
C VAL A 42 7.52 15.41 11.51
N ASP A 43 7.54 16.60 10.90
CA ASP A 43 6.65 17.71 11.25
C ASP A 43 5.20 17.35 10.91
N ASP A 44 4.96 16.75 9.75
CA ASP A 44 3.63 16.24 9.37
C ASP A 44 3.12 15.19 10.37
N ILE A 45 3.99 14.29 10.84
CA ILE A 45 3.60 13.25 11.79
C ILE A 45 3.24 13.85 13.16
N VAL A 46 4.12 14.71 13.70
CA VAL A 46 3.90 15.27 15.05
C VAL A 46 2.80 16.34 15.09
N ASP A 47 2.49 16.97 13.96
CA ASP A 47 1.37 17.91 13.82
C ASP A 47 0.01 17.19 13.78
N CYS A 48 -0.02 15.89 13.44
CA CYS A 48 -1.23 15.09 13.49
C CYS A 48 -1.66 14.81 14.93
N LEU A 49 -2.74 15.43 15.38
CA LEU A 49 -3.24 15.25 16.76
C LEU A 49 -4.03 13.95 16.97
N PHE A 50 -4.45 13.28 15.89
CA PHE A 50 -5.29 12.07 15.90
C PHE A 50 -4.89 11.15 14.73
N ASP A 51 -5.23 9.85 14.82
CA ASP A 51 -4.93 8.82 13.81
C ASP A 51 -5.56 9.12 12.44
N GLU A 52 -6.82 9.56 12.41
CA GLU A 52 -7.52 9.97 11.17
C GLU A 52 -6.75 11.05 10.39
N ALA A 53 -6.15 12.01 11.09
CA ALA A 53 -5.35 13.06 10.46
C ALA A 53 -4.04 12.53 9.86
N LEU A 54 -3.46 11.50 10.49
CA LEU A 54 -2.24 10.85 10.01
C LEU A 54 -2.51 10.04 8.73
N GLY A 55 -3.63 9.31 8.72
CA GLY A 55 -4.15 8.60 7.55
C GLY A 55 -4.37 9.53 6.36
N GLU A 56 -5.23 10.54 6.53
CA GLU A 56 -5.59 11.48 5.45
C GLU A 56 -4.41 12.27 4.89
N ARG A 57 -3.42 12.63 5.72
CA ARG A 57 -2.29 13.46 5.29
C ARG A 57 -1.25 12.70 4.48
N GLY A 58 -1.20 11.37 4.56
CA GLY A 58 -0.31 10.62 3.70
C GLY A 58 -0.12 9.16 4.04
N LEU A 59 -0.42 8.72 5.27
CA LEU A 59 -0.19 7.32 5.63
C LEU A 59 -1.08 6.40 4.77
N ASP A 60 -2.35 6.78 4.59
CA ASP A 60 -3.27 6.06 3.70
C ASP A 60 -2.81 6.10 2.25
N ALA A 61 -2.26 7.22 1.78
CA ALA A 61 -1.75 7.31 0.42
C ALA A 61 -0.57 6.35 0.19
N ILE A 62 0.36 6.26 1.16
CA ILE A 62 1.52 5.36 1.09
C ILE A 62 1.05 3.89 1.14
N ALA A 63 0.10 3.56 2.01
CA ALA A 63 -0.47 2.22 2.13
C ALA A 63 -1.26 1.81 0.87
N ASN A 64 -2.13 2.69 0.37
CA ASN A 64 -2.86 2.45 -0.88
C ASN A 64 -1.92 2.30 -2.08
N GLY A 65 -0.80 3.04 -2.12
CA GLY A 65 0.24 2.86 -3.13
C GLY A 65 0.84 1.45 -3.16
N LYS A 66 0.87 0.78 -2.00
CA LYS A 66 1.28 -0.63 -1.87
C LYS A 66 0.12 -1.63 -2.01
N GLY A 67 -1.12 -1.16 -2.18
CA GLY A 67 -2.32 -1.99 -2.24
C GLY A 67 -2.70 -2.63 -0.89
N MET A 68 -2.32 -2.00 0.22
CA MET A 68 -2.64 -2.44 1.57
C MET A 68 -3.59 -1.45 2.27
N GLU A 69 -4.44 -1.97 3.15
CA GLU A 69 -5.27 -1.18 4.06
C GLU A 69 -4.52 -1.00 5.38
N LEU A 70 -4.43 0.23 5.87
CA LEU A 70 -3.80 0.54 7.16
C LEU A 70 -4.74 0.16 8.30
N SER A 71 -4.19 -0.53 9.30
CA SER A 71 -4.86 -0.83 10.55
C SER A 71 -3.89 -0.53 11.70
N ASP A 72 -4.34 0.27 12.67
CA ASP A 72 -3.53 0.73 13.81
C ASP A 72 -2.99 -0.42 14.68
N ASP A 73 -3.70 -1.55 14.72
CA ASP A 73 -3.34 -2.73 15.51
C ASP A 73 -2.59 -3.84 14.75
N ALA A 74 -2.60 -3.81 13.41
CA ALA A 74 -2.07 -4.91 12.58
C ALA A 74 -0.95 -4.49 11.61
N SER A 75 -0.96 -3.24 11.14
CA SER A 75 0.05 -2.76 10.19
C SER A 75 1.37 -2.48 10.90
N VAL A 76 2.45 -3.09 10.40
CA VAL A 76 3.80 -2.82 10.87
C VAL A 76 4.32 -1.56 10.21
N ILE A 77 4.56 -0.51 10.99
CA ILE A 77 5.06 0.78 10.52
C ILE A 77 6.48 0.96 11.01
N VAL A 78 7.40 1.16 10.07
CA VAL A 78 8.81 1.39 10.37
C VAL A 78 9.20 2.77 9.91
N LEU A 79 9.71 3.58 10.84
CA LEU A 79 10.10 4.96 10.62
C LEU A 79 11.62 5.08 10.65
N TYR A 80 12.20 5.74 9.65
CA TYR A 80 13.62 6.05 9.65
C TYR A 80 13.88 7.50 9.26
N SER A 81 15.03 8.01 9.68
CA SER A 81 15.48 9.37 9.38
C SER A 81 16.94 9.36 8.97
N ASN A 82 17.59 10.51 8.85
CA ASN A 82 19.03 10.54 8.53
C ASN A 82 19.90 10.02 9.69
N ALA A 83 19.59 10.43 10.93
CA ALA A 83 20.40 10.14 12.12
C ALA A 83 19.66 9.34 13.22
N GLY A 84 18.38 9.06 13.05
CA GLY A 84 17.55 8.31 14.01
C GLY A 84 16.75 9.17 15.00
N GLU A 85 17.09 10.46 15.17
CA GLU A 85 16.45 11.33 16.17
C GLU A 85 15.02 11.74 15.77
N ARG A 86 14.81 12.10 14.50
CA ARG A 86 13.48 12.51 14.00
C ARG A 86 12.51 11.34 13.99
N SER A 87 12.99 10.15 13.62
CA SER A 87 12.17 8.93 13.56
C SER A 87 11.79 8.44 14.96
N ALA A 88 12.68 8.55 15.95
CA ALA A 88 12.33 8.26 17.35
C ALA A 88 11.15 9.11 17.83
N ARG A 89 11.20 10.43 17.59
CA ARG A 89 10.11 11.34 17.98
C ARG A 89 8.79 11.02 17.26
N ALA A 90 8.87 10.69 15.97
CA ALA A 90 7.70 10.26 15.20
C ALA A 90 7.10 8.95 15.75
N CYS A 91 7.93 7.97 16.13
CA CYS A 91 7.46 6.73 16.75
C CYS A 91 6.72 6.99 18.06
N GLU A 92 7.32 7.77 18.96
CA GLU A 92 6.71 8.11 20.25
C GLU A 92 5.33 8.77 20.06
N HIS A 93 5.23 9.64 19.05
CA HIS A 93 3.98 10.30 18.71
C HIS A 93 2.93 9.32 18.18
N MET A 94 3.29 8.44 17.24
CA MET A 94 2.38 7.41 16.72
C MET A 94 1.95 6.41 17.81
N GLU A 95 2.85 6.00 18.69
CA GLU A 95 2.51 5.15 19.85
C GLU A 95 1.48 5.85 20.76
N SER A 96 1.55 7.18 20.90
CA SER A 96 0.57 7.96 21.67
C SER A 96 -0.82 8.03 21.02
N LEU A 97 -0.88 7.90 19.69
CA LEU A 97 -2.13 7.86 18.92
C LEU A 97 -2.80 6.48 18.96
N GLY A 98 -2.10 5.44 19.42
CA GLY A 98 -2.64 4.09 19.57
C GLY A 98 -2.04 3.05 18.61
N TYR A 99 -1.12 3.44 17.74
CA TYR A 99 -0.41 2.49 16.87
C TYR A 99 0.48 1.57 17.72
N VAL A 100 0.26 0.25 17.60
CA VAL A 100 0.96 -0.73 18.45
C VAL A 100 2.23 -1.29 17.82
N ASN A 101 2.30 -1.32 16.48
CA ASN A 101 3.38 -1.95 15.73
C ASN A 101 4.29 -0.90 15.06
N VAL A 102 4.79 0.05 15.86
CA VAL A 102 5.67 1.13 15.38
C VAL A 102 7.12 0.86 15.76
N TYR A 103 8.00 0.89 14.77
CA TYR A 103 9.42 0.59 14.93
C TYR A 103 10.29 1.76 14.44
N ASN A 104 11.26 2.14 15.26
CA ASN A 104 12.29 3.10 14.89
C ASN A 104 13.47 2.37 14.25
N ALA A 105 13.71 2.64 12.99
CA ALA A 105 14.85 2.14 12.24
C ALA A 105 16.07 3.06 12.38
N PRO A 106 17.29 2.52 12.17
CA PRO A 106 18.50 3.29 12.30
C PRO A 106 18.61 4.32 11.17
N GLY A 107 19.41 5.36 11.40
CA GLY A 107 19.56 6.46 10.46
C GLY A 107 20.15 6.05 9.11
N LEU A 108 19.67 6.65 8.03
CA LEU A 108 20.17 6.41 6.66
C LEU A 108 21.66 6.69 6.52
N SER A 109 22.24 7.57 7.35
CA SER A 109 23.68 7.87 7.34
C SER A 109 24.56 6.63 7.55
N SER A 110 24.02 5.63 8.25
CA SER A 110 24.71 4.39 8.60
C SER A 110 24.23 3.19 7.76
N TRP A 111 23.34 3.43 6.78
CA TRP A 111 22.76 2.40 5.94
C TRP A 111 23.82 1.79 5.01
N PRO A 112 24.16 0.49 5.16
CA PRO A 112 25.24 -0.13 4.40
C PRO A 112 24.78 -0.70 3.05
N TYR A 113 23.48 -0.65 2.75
CA TYR A 113 22.87 -1.22 1.55
C TYR A 113 22.58 -0.15 0.50
N GLU A 114 22.09 -0.58 -0.66
CA GLU A 114 21.77 0.31 -1.77
C GLU A 114 20.54 1.19 -1.44
N VAL A 115 20.60 2.43 -1.91
CA VAL A 115 19.51 3.41 -1.86
C VAL A 115 19.08 3.69 -3.30
N VAL A 116 17.80 3.98 -3.48
CA VAL A 116 17.22 4.34 -4.78
C VAL A 116 16.77 5.78 -4.76
N THR A 117 16.78 6.40 -5.93
CA THR A 117 16.15 7.71 -6.13
C THR A 117 14.70 7.53 -6.57
N THR A 118 13.84 8.54 -6.38
CA THR A 118 12.43 8.47 -6.81
C THR A 118 12.32 8.20 -8.30
N ALA A 119 13.25 8.74 -9.09
CA ALA A 119 13.33 8.50 -10.52
C ALA A 119 13.59 7.02 -10.87
N GLU A 120 14.46 6.36 -10.11
CA GLU A 120 14.76 4.94 -10.29
C GLU A 120 13.60 4.07 -9.81
N GLU A 121 13.00 4.38 -8.66
CA GLU A 121 11.87 3.60 -8.16
C GLU A 121 10.63 3.74 -9.05
N ALA A 122 10.33 4.96 -9.51
CA ALA A 122 9.26 5.20 -10.48
C ALA A 122 9.50 4.46 -11.79
N ALA A 123 10.76 4.35 -12.25
CA ALA A 123 11.11 3.57 -13.44
C ALA A 123 10.90 2.06 -13.23
N VAL A 124 11.24 1.54 -12.05
CA VAL A 124 11.03 0.13 -11.68
C VAL A 124 9.53 -0.17 -11.51
N ALA A 125 8.76 0.69 -10.84
CA ALA A 125 7.31 0.57 -10.71
C ALA A 125 6.62 0.62 -12.09
N ALA A 126 7.05 1.53 -12.98
CA ALA A 126 6.56 1.59 -14.36
C ALA A 126 6.93 0.36 -15.18
N ALA A 127 8.08 -0.27 -14.93
CA ALA A 127 8.50 -1.51 -15.58
C ALA A 127 7.77 -2.75 -15.04
N LEU A 128 7.48 -2.80 -13.73
CA LEU A 128 6.68 -3.84 -13.09
C LEU A 128 5.22 -3.78 -13.55
N ALA A 129 4.63 -2.58 -13.67
CA ALA A 129 3.29 -2.39 -14.22
C ALA A 129 3.15 -2.90 -15.66
N GLN A 130 4.24 -2.89 -16.45
CA GLN A 130 4.27 -3.45 -17.81
C GLN A 130 4.42 -4.98 -17.85
N ASN A 131 4.91 -5.61 -16.77
CA ASN A 131 5.15 -7.06 -16.71
C ASN A 131 4.17 -7.80 -15.75
N GLY A 132 3.34 -7.09 -14.98
CA GLY A 132 2.35 -7.61 -14.04
C GLY A 132 1.04 -8.11 -14.66
N ALA A 133 1.11 -8.86 -15.77
CA ALA A 133 0.06 -9.84 -16.05
C ALA A 133 0.35 -11.08 -15.21
N VAL A 134 -0.71 -11.74 -14.67
CA VAL A 134 -0.74 -12.94 -13.80
C VAL A 134 -0.90 -12.56 -12.31
N ALA A 135 -1.98 -12.85 -11.58
CA ALA A 135 -3.14 -13.70 -11.82
C ALA A 135 -4.35 -13.23 -10.97
N THR A 136 -5.47 -12.90 -11.61
CA THR A 136 -6.78 -13.05 -10.96
C THR A 136 -7.10 -14.54 -10.92
N ARG A 137 -6.78 -15.18 -9.80
CA ARG A 137 -7.22 -16.54 -9.49
C ARG A 137 -8.69 -16.47 -9.12
N GLU A 138 -9.57 -16.62 -10.12
CA GLU A 138 -11.01 -16.78 -9.89
C GLU A 138 -11.25 -18.10 -9.15
N VAL A 139 -11.48 -18.00 -7.83
CA VAL A 139 -11.91 -19.12 -7.00
C VAL A 139 -13.44 -19.15 -6.99
N GLY A 140 -13.98 -20.07 -7.78
CA GLY A 140 -15.05 -20.98 -7.37
C GLY A 140 -16.47 -20.42 -7.28
N GLN A 141 -17.28 -20.75 -8.29
CA GLN A 141 -18.66 -21.16 -8.04
C GLN A 141 -18.80 -22.62 -8.44
N SER A 142 -19.10 -23.41 -7.43
CA SER A 142 -19.27 -24.85 -7.41
C SER A 142 -20.59 -25.29 -8.04
N HIS A 143 -20.50 -26.43 -8.74
CA HIS A 143 -21.51 -27.49 -8.85
C HIS A 143 -22.89 -27.13 -9.45
N ASP A 144 -23.13 -27.63 -10.67
CA ASP A 144 -24.24 -28.54 -10.90
C ASP A 144 -23.89 -29.54 -12.03
N CYS A 145 -23.88 -30.82 -11.69
CA CYS A 145 -23.73 -31.92 -12.63
C CYS A 145 -25.11 -32.28 -13.18
N GLY A 146 -25.37 -32.07 -14.47
CA GLY A 146 -26.64 -32.43 -15.07
C GLY A 146 -26.50 -32.79 -16.54
N CYS A 147 -26.32 -34.08 -16.83
CA CYS A 147 -26.46 -34.65 -18.16
C CYS A 147 -27.86 -34.32 -18.73
N GLY A 148 -27.98 -33.69 -19.90
CA GLY A 148 -29.30 -33.43 -20.48
C GLY A 148 -29.30 -32.65 -21.79
N HIS A 149 -29.32 -33.42 -22.88
CA HIS A 149 -29.76 -33.15 -24.26
C HIS A 149 -30.16 -31.74 -24.75
N ASP A 150 -29.65 -31.47 -25.96
CA ASP A 150 -30.12 -30.55 -26.99
C ASP A 150 -31.66 -30.36 -27.01
N HIS A 151 -32.11 -29.13 -26.80
CA HIS A 151 -33.46 -28.71 -27.17
C HIS A 151 -33.42 -27.37 -27.90
N HIS A 152 -33.56 -27.46 -29.22
CA HIS A 152 -34.08 -26.41 -30.09
C HIS A 152 -35.32 -25.79 -29.46
N GLY A 153 -35.28 -24.49 -29.18
CA GLY A 153 -36.40 -23.71 -28.69
C GLY A 153 -36.33 -22.29 -29.24
N GLU A 154 -36.85 -22.12 -30.44
CA GLU A 154 -37.05 -20.82 -31.08
C GLU A 154 -37.93 -19.93 -30.18
N HIS A 155 -37.41 -18.78 -29.78
CA HIS A 155 -38.22 -17.71 -29.19
C HIS A 155 -37.88 -16.39 -29.88
N GLY A 156 -38.63 -16.11 -30.94
CA GLY A 156 -38.74 -14.77 -31.50
C GLY A 156 -39.50 -13.85 -30.52
N HIS A 157 -39.01 -12.63 -30.38
CA HIS A 157 -39.80 -11.54 -29.84
C HIS A 157 -39.42 -10.25 -30.57
N GLU A 158 -40.16 -9.96 -31.63
CA GLU A 158 -40.12 -8.66 -32.31
C GLU A 158 -41.03 -7.70 -31.55
N HIS A 159 -40.47 -6.59 -31.07
CA HIS A 159 -41.24 -5.45 -30.59
C HIS A 159 -41.49 -4.50 -31.76
N GLY A 160 -42.75 -4.24 -32.09
CA GLY A 160 -43.09 -3.26 -33.11
C GLY A 160 -44.57 -2.91 -33.14
N HIS A 161 -44.87 -1.72 -32.60
CA HIS A 161 -45.86 -0.77 -33.11
C HIS A 161 -47.35 -1.13 -33.18
N ASP A 162 -48.11 -0.40 -32.34
CA ASP A 162 -49.12 0.60 -32.73
C ASP A 162 -50.40 0.21 -33.51
N CYS A 163 -51.50 0.85 -33.10
CA CYS A 163 -52.84 0.89 -33.72
C CYS A 163 -53.66 -0.42 -33.69
N GLY A 164 -54.96 -0.49 -33.38
CA GLY A 164 -56.03 0.48 -33.16
C GLY A 164 -57.39 -0.26 -33.25
N CYS A 165 -58.42 0.32 -32.63
CA CYS A 165 -59.87 0.17 -32.93
C CYS A 165 -60.64 -1.14 -32.62
N ASN A 166 -61.41 -1.09 -31.53
CA ASN A 166 -62.89 -1.04 -31.46
C ASN A 166 -63.74 -1.96 -32.37
N HIS A 167 -64.47 -2.92 -31.79
CA HIS A 167 -65.96 -3.01 -31.77
C HIS A 167 -66.42 -4.13 -30.82
#